data_AF-A0A973D809-F1
#
_entry.id   AF-A0A973D809-F1
#
_cell.length_a   1.000
_cell.length_b   1.000
_cell.length_c   1.000
_cell.angle_alpha   90.00
_cell.angle_beta   90.00
_cell.angle_gamma   90.00
#
_symmetry.space_group_name_H-M   'P 1'
#
loop_
_entity.id
_entity.type
_entity.pdbx_description
1 polymer ?
#
loop_
_entity_poly.entity_id
_entity_poly.type
_entity_poly.pdbx_seq_one_letter_code
_entity_poly.pdbx_strand_id
1 'polypeptide(L)'
;MLIGSFFGFPVVNAAESGSTTLHAWTSAHAAVTAGGVMLIALGAALHLVTLGSRAQSWLLWSLVGTGYGAVVGLGIGASTGMRGFTPSGPPLNLLAFLGNMAVVWGSTVGVGLFLWGIASTIRRR
;
A
#
# COMPACT_ATOMS: atom_id res chain seq x y z
N MET A 1 8.41 -4.79 -13.69
CA MET A 1 7.26 -4.50 -12.82
C MET A 1 7.67 -4.36 -11.34
N LEU A 2 8.44 -5.28 -10.75
CA LEU A 2 8.87 -5.17 -9.33
C LEU A 2 9.85 -4.02 -9.04
N ILE A 3 10.83 -3.75 -9.90
CA ILE A 3 11.78 -2.63 -9.72
C ILE A 3 11.07 -1.26 -9.81
N GLY A 4 10.02 -1.15 -10.63
CA GLY A 4 9.21 0.06 -10.74
C GLY A 4 8.44 0.40 -9.46
N SER A 5 8.08 -0.63 -8.69
CA SER A 5 7.38 -0.47 -7.41
C SER A 5 8.30 0.02 -6.28
N PHE A 6 9.61 -0.23 -6.40
CA PHE A 6 10.62 0.23 -5.42
C PHE A 6 11.08 1.68 -5.66
N PHE A 7 10.92 2.19 -6.89
CA PHE A 7 11.37 3.54 -7.25
C PHE A 7 10.23 4.51 -7.60
N GLY A 8 8.97 4.09 -7.65
CA GLY A 8 7.82 5.01 -7.86
C GLY A 8 7.72 5.70 -9.23
N PHE A 9 8.73 5.58 -10.08
CA PHE A 9 8.85 6.37 -11.32
C PHE A 9 8.00 5.93 -12.53
N PRO A 10 7.69 4.64 -12.79
CA PRO A 10 6.97 4.30 -14.03
C PRO A 10 5.45 4.50 -13.98
N VAL A 11 4.85 4.75 -12.81
CA VAL A 11 3.40 4.98 -12.68
C VAL A 11 3.04 6.45 -12.94
N VAL A 12 3.96 7.39 -12.66
CA VAL A 12 3.72 8.83 -12.85
C VAL A 12 3.84 9.23 -14.33
N ASN A 13 4.79 8.67 -15.08
CA ASN A 13 5.05 9.07 -16.47
C ASN A 13 4.09 8.46 -17.51
N ALA A 14 3.43 7.33 -17.20
CA ALA A 14 2.40 6.78 -18.08
C ALA A 14 1.07 7.57 -18.02
N ALA A 15 0.96 8.55 -17.11
CA ALA A 15 -0.26 9.29 -16.81
C ALA A 15 -0.63 10.42 -17.74
N GLU A 16 0.21 10.73 -18.72
CA GLU A 16 0.04 11.91 -19.57
C GLU A 16 -0.55 11.63 -20.96
N SER A 17 -0.77 10.37 -21.37
CA SER A 17 -1.05 10.02 -22.78
C SER A 17 -2.45 9.46 -23.11
N GLY A 18 -3.41 9.47 -22.17
CA GLY A 18 -4.79 8.99 -22.40
C GLY A 18 -5.85 9.90 -21.78
N SER A 19 -7.14 9.59 -21.96
CA SER A 19 -8.20 10.31 -21.22
C SER A 19 -7.92 10.19 -19.72
N THR A 20 -7.78 11.32 -19.04
CA THR A 20 -7.23 11.42 -17.68
C THR A 20 -7.94 10.50 -16.69
N THR A 21 -9.25 10.29 -16.88
CA THR A 21 -10.07 9.37 -16.08
C THR A 21 -9.74 7.90 -16.33
N LEU A 22 -9.68 7.45 -17.59
CA LEU A 22 -9.34 6.05 -17.91
C LEU A 22 -7.93 5.72 -17.43
N HIS A 23 -7.02 6.67 -17.56
CA HIS A 23 -5.68 6.54 -17.02
C HIS A 23 -5.69 6.39 -15.50
N ALA A 24 -6.40 7.27 -14.76
CA ALA A 24 -6.47 7.20 -13.31
C ALA A 24 -7.02 5.86 -12.81
N TRP A 25 -8.04 5.32 -13.47
CA TRP A 25 -8.58 3.99 -13.16
C TRP A 25 -7.59 2.86 -13.46
N THR A 26 -6.91 2.92 -14.61
CA THR A 26 -5.90 1.91 -14.98
C THR A 26 -4.75 1.89 -13.98
N SER A 27 -4.28 3.08 -13.57
CA SER A 27 -3.22 3.24 -12.56
C SER A 27 -3.66 2.72 -11.19
N ALA A 28 -4.86 3.10 -10.73
CA ALA A 28 -5.42 2.60 -9.48
C ALA A 28 -5.57 1.07 -9.48
N HIS A 29 -6.10 0.50 -10.56
CA HIS A 29 -6.26 -0.94 -10.71
C HIS A 29 -4.90 -1.67 -10.68
N ALA A 30 -3.92 -1.17 -11.44
CA ALA A 30 -2.58 -1.76 -11.46
C ALA A 30 -1.92 -1.72 -10.07
N ALA A 31 -2.02 -0.59 -9.37
CA ALA A 31 -1.45 -0.42 -8.03
C ALA A 31 -2.12 -1.34 -7.00
N VAL A 32 -3.45 -1.42 -6.98
CA VAL A 32 -4.19 -2.28 -6.05
C VAL A 32 -3.93 -3.76 -6.34
N THR A 33 -3.91 -4.17 -7.61
CA THR A 33 -3.61 -5.57 -7.99
C THR A 33 -2.18 -5.95 -7.61
N ALA A 34 -1.19 -5.09 -7.89
CA ALA A 34 0.20 -5.33 -7.47
C ALA A 34 0.32 -5.40 -5.94
N GLY A 35 -0.36 -4.49 -5.23
CA GLY A 35 -0.44 -4.52 -3.76
C GLY A 35 -1.05 -5.81 -3.24
N GLY A 36 -2.16 -6.28 -3.83
CA GLY A 36 -2.80 -7.55 -3.47
C GLY A 36 -1.87 -8.76 -3.65
N VAL A 37 -1.16 -8.84 -4.77
CA VAL A 37 -0.16 -9.90 -5.01
C VAL A 37 0.96 -9.84 -3.96
N MET A 38 1.44 -8.65 -3.62
CA MET A 38 2.44 -8.46 -2.57
C MET A 38 1.92 -8.95 -1.20
N LEU A 39 0.68 -8.60 -0.85
CA LEU A 39 0.06 -9.04 0.41
C LEU A 39 -0.10 -10.56 0.48
N ILE A 40 -0.48 -11.21 -0.63
CA ILE A 40 -0.53 -12.69 -0.72
C ILE A 40 0.86 -13.29 -0.52
N ALA A 41 1.89 -12.73 -1.17
CA ALA A 41 3.27 -13.21 -1.04
C ALA A 41 3.80 -13.05 0.40
N LEU A 42 3.56 -11.90 1.03
CA LEU A 42 3.91 -11.66 2.44
C LEU A 42 3.17 -12.63 3.35
N GLY A 43 1.87 -12.81 3.14
CA GLY A 43 1.03 -13.76 3.90
C GLY A 43 1.58 -15.19 3.83
N ALA A 44 1.94 -15.66 2.63
CA ALA A 44 2.56 -16.96 2.44
C ALA A 44 3.91 -17.07 3.17
N ALA A 45 4.70 -15.99 3.22
CA ALA A 45 6.00 -15.96 3.87
C ALA A 45 5.96 -15.76 5.41
N LEU A 46 4.80 -15.45 6.01
CA LEU A 46 4.71 -15.13 7.45
C LEU A 46 5.23 -16.25 8.36
N HIS A 47 5.09 -17.52 7.96
CA HIS A 47 5.58 -18.67 8.74
C HIS A 47 7.11 -18.75 8.82
N LEU A 48 7.84 -18.01 7.99
CA LEU A 48 9.31 -17.95 7.98
C LEU A 48 9.85 -16.88 8.96
N VAL A 49 8.97 -16.10 9.56
CA VAL A 49 9.31 -14.90 10.33
C VAL A 49 9.06 -15.16 11.82
N THR A 50 10.03 -14.83 12.68
CA THR A 50 9.93 -15.06 14.13
C THR A 50 9.58 -13.76 14.85
N LEU A 51 8.30 -13.56 15.16
CA LEU A 51 7.81 -12.40 15.89
C LEU A 51 7.06 -12.82 17.16
N GLY A 52 7.09 -11.97 18.19
CA GLY A 52 6.20 -12.12 19.34
C GLY A 52 4.74 -11.85 18.94
N SER A 53 3.79 -12.42 19.68
CA SER A 53 2.34 -12.33 19.38
C SER A 53 1.85 -10.91 19.12
N ARG A 54 2.29 -9.94 19.93
CA ARG A 54 1.94 -8.53 19.76
C ARG A 54 2.48 -7.96 18.44
N ALA A 55 3.75 -8.22 18.11
CA ALA A 55 4.37 -7.73 16.88
C ALA A 55 3.76 -8.37 15.63
N GLN A 56 3.40 -9.66 15.71
CA GLN A 56 2.68 -10.35 14.63
C GLN A 56 1.30 -9.72 14.40
N SER A 57 0.57 -9.38 15.47
CA SER A 57 -0.71 -8.68 15.34
C SER A 57 -0.56 -7.30 14.68
N TRP A 58 0.43 -6.51 15.10
CA TRP A 58 0.73 -5.22 14.46
C TRP A 58 1.09 -5.38 12.98
N LEU A 59 1.89 -6.38 12.63
CA LEU A 59 2.22 -6.69 11.24
C LEU A 59 0.96 -6.97 10.41
N LEU A 60 0.10 -7.86 10.88
CA LEU A 60 -1.15 -8.22 10.18
C LEU A 60 -2.06 -7.01 9.99
N TRP A 61 -2.33 -6.25 11.05
CA TRP A 61 -3.22 -5.09 10.96
C TRP A 61 -2.64 -3.95 10.12
N SER A 62 -1.31 -3.79 10.09
CA SER A 62 -0.64 -2.81 9.23
C SER A 62 -0.77 -3.18 7.75
N LEU A 63 -0.63 -4.47 7.42
CA LEU A 63 -0.82 -4.98 6.06
C LEU A 63 -2.28 -4.86 5.59
N VAL A 64 -3.24 -5.20 6.46
CA VAL A 64 -4.68 -5.03 6.19
C VAL A 64 -5.02 -3.55 5.99
N GLY A 65 -4.54 -2.68 6.87
CA GLY A 65 -4.75 -1.23 6.76
C GLY A 65 -4.17 -0.66 5.47
N THR A 66 -3.01 -1.16 5.02
CA THR A 66 -2.41 -0.78 3.73
C THR A 66 -3.30 -1.18 2.55
N GLY A 67 -3.79 -2.42 2.54
CA GLY A 67 -4.64 -2.92 1.45
C GLY A 67 -5.93 -2.13 1.31
N TYR A 68 -6.69 -1.97 2.40
CA TYR A 68 -7.93 -1.20 2.39
C TYR A 68 -7.69 0.30 2.18
N GLY A 69 -6.62 0.85 2.75
CA GLY A 69 -6.22 2.24 2.52
C GLY A 69 -5.95 2.53 1.05
N ALA A 70 -5.29 1.60 0.34
CA ALA A 70 -5.03 1.73 -1.09
C ALA A 70 -6.31 1.70 -1.91
N VAL A 71 -7.24 0.79 -1.59
CA VAL A 71 -8.56 0.72 -2.25
C VAL A 71 -9.33 2.03 -2.09
N VAL A 72 -9.38 2.58 -0.86
CA VAL A 72 -10.10 3.83 -0.58
C VAL A 72 -9.41 5.03 -1.23
N GLY A 73 -8.11 5.23 -1.00
CA GLY A 73 -7.36 6.38 -1.50
C GLY A 73 -7.33 6.44 -3.02
N LEU A 74 -6.91 5.35 -3.66
CA LEU A 74 -6.79 5.29 -5.12
C LEU A 74 -8.17 5.20 -5.80
N GLY A 75 -9.12 4.51 -5.20
CA GLY A 75 -10.50 4.41 -5.72
C GLY A 75 -11.19 5.77 -5.74
N ILE A 76 -11.11 6.53 -4.64
CA ILE A 76 -11.66 7.89 -4.59
C ILE A 76 -10.93 8.78 -5.60
N GLY A 77 -9.60 8.71 -5.67
CA GLY A 77 -8.82 9.52 -6.60
C GLY A 77 -9.14 9.25 -8.07
N ALA A 78 -9.30 7.99 -8.45
CA ALA A 78 -9.71 7.63 -9.80
C ALA A 78 -11.16 8.02 -10.12
N SER A 79 -12.06 7.95 -9.13
CA SER A 79 -13.49 8.27 -9.31
C SER A 79 -13.76 9.76 -9.39
N THR A 80 -12.97 10.58 -8.70
CA THR A 80 -13.31 11.99 -8.45
C THR A 80 -12.22 12.98 -8.88
N GLY A 81 -11.03 12.51 -9.22
CA GLY A 81 -9.85 13.33 -9.46
C GLY A 81 -9.22 13.90 -8.19
N MET A 82 -9.81 13.70 -7.00
CA MET A 82 -9.25 14.18 -5.74
C MET A 82 -8.09 13.31 -5.26
N ARG A 83 -6.91 13.91 -5.07
CA ARG A 83 -5.70 13.13 -4.75
C ARG A 83 -5.55 12.76 -3.27
N GLY A 84 -6.22 13.45 -2.34
CA GLY A 84 -6.11 13.15 -0.90
C GLY A 84 -4.71 13.39 -0.34
N PHE A 85 -4.00 14.44 -0.76
CA PHE A 85 -2.67 14.78 -0.22
C PHE A 85 -2.73 15.74 0.97
N THR A 86 -3.82 16.48 1.10
CA THR A 86 -4.05 17.41 2.22
C THR A 86 -5.43 17.12 2.83
N PRO A 87 -5.60 17.25 4.16
CA PRO A 87 -6.89 17.06 4.83
C PRO A 87 -7.76 18.32 4.74
N SER A 88 -7.96 18.84 3.52
CA SER A 88 -8.72 20.06 3.25
C SER A 88 -9.79 19.83 2.20
N GLY A 89 -10.80 20.70 2.12
CA GLY A 89 -11.85 20.61 1.11
C GLY A 89 -12.95 19.59 1.42
N PRO A 90 -13.56 18.96 0.39
CA PRO A 90 -14.74 18.10 0.57
C PRO A 90 -14.46 16.88 1.47
N PRO A 91 -15.47 16.35 2.20
CA PRO A 91 -15.32 15.18 3.06
C PRO A 91 -14.70 13.96 2.36
N LEU A 92 -14.97 13.82 1.06
CA LEU A 92 -14.45 12.73 0.26
C LEU A 92 -12.92 12.85 0.00
N ASN A 93 -12.36 14.07 -0.03
CA ASN A 93 -10.91 14.27 -0.06
C ASN A 93 -10.26 13.88 1.29
N LEU A 94 -10.95 14.11 2.41
CA LEU A 94 -10.49 13.64 3.72
C LEU A 94 -10.45 12.10 3.78
N LEU A 95 -11.44 11.41 3.23
CA LEU A 95 -11.42 9.95 3.13
C LEU A 95 -10.26 9.44 2.28
N ALA A 96 -10.00 10.08 1.13
CA ALA A 96 -8.85 9.75 0.29
C ALA A 96 -7.52 9.97 1.05
N PHE A 97 -7.42 11.07 1.79
CA PHE A 97 -6.26 11.38 2.64
C PHE A 97 -6.04 10.33 3.72
N LEU A 98 -7.08 9.92 4.45
CA LEU A 98 -6.98 8.87 5.47
C LEU A 98 -6.58 7.53 4.85
N GLY A 99 -7.11 7.20 3.66
CA GLY A 99 -6.69 6.03 2.90
C GLY A 99 -5.19 6.06 2.57
N ASN A 100 -4.71 7.18 2.02
CA ASN A 100 -3.29 7.37 1.71
C ASN A 100 -2.40 7.31 2.98
N MET A 101 -2.86 7.87 4.10
CA MET A 101 -2.15 7.76 5.38
C MET A 101 -2.08 6.32 5.88
N ALA A 102 -3.16 5.55 5.76
CA ALA A 102 -3.16 4.14 6.09
C ALA A 102 -2.18 3.34 5.22
N VAL A 103 -2.04 3.69 3.93
CA VAL A 103 -1.02 3.10 3.05
C VAL A 103 0.39 3.44 3.52
N VAL A 104 0.69 4.72 3.74
CA VAL A 104 2.03 5.16 4.14
C VAL A 104 2.45 4.53 5.47
N TRP A 105 1.62 4.67 6.51
CA TRP A 105 1.96 4.16 7.83
C TRP A 105 1.87 2.64 7.91
N GLY A 106 0.83 2.05 7.33
CA GLY A 106 0.65 0.60 7.31
C GLY A 106 1.78 -0.10 6.56
N SER A 107 2.20 0.41 5.40
CA SER A 107 3.29 -0.22 4.64
C SER A 107 4.63 -0.05 5.35
N THR A 108 4.90 1.12 5.92
CA THR A 108 6.13 1.39 6.68
C THR A 108 6.25 0.46 7.89
N VAL A 109 5.20 0.39 8.71
CA VAL A 109 5.18 -0.49 9.90
C VAL A 109 5.20 -1.96 9.50
N GLY A 110 4.40 -2.34 8.49
CA GLY A 110 4.32 -3.73 8.03
C GLY A 110 5.64 -4.24 7.47
N VAL A 111 6.28 -3.49 6.57
CA VAL A 111 7.58 -3.86 6.02
C VAL A 111 8.65 -3.87 7.11
N GLY A 112 8.66 -2.87 8.00
CA GLY A 112 9.60 -2.80 9.11
C GLY A 112 9.53 -4.02 10.03
N LEU A 113 8.31 -4.43 10.44
CA LEU A 113 8.10 -5.60 11.28
C LEU A 113 8.43 -6.91 10.56
N PHE A 114 8.11 -7.02 9.27
CA PHE A 114 8.44 -8.19 8.46
C PHE A 114 9.95 -8.38 8.34
N LEU A 115 10.68 -7.33 7.98
CA LEU A 115 12.16 -7.36 7.89
C LEU A 115 12.80 -7.63 9.24
N TRP A 116 12.32 -6.99 10.30
CA TRP A 116 12.81 -7.25 11.66
C TRP A 116 12.59 -8.71 12.05
N GLY A 117 11.44 -9.28 11.74
CA GLY A 117 11.13 -10.67 12.02
C GLY A 117 11.93 -11.67 11.19
N ILE A 118 12.38 -11.30 9.97
CA ILE A 118 13.36 -12.10 9.21
C ILE A 118 14.72 -12.06 9.91
N ALA A 119 15.18 -10.86 10.29
CA ALA A 119 16.46 -10.68 10.95
C ALA A 119 16.52 -11.41 12.30
N SER A 120 15.41 -11.44 13.06
CA SER A 120 15.31 -12.21 14.30
C SER A 120 15.34 -13.71 14.06
N THR A 121 14.73 -14.22 12.98
CA THR A 121 14.82 -15.64 12.60
C THR A 121 16.26 -16.04 12.29
N ILE A 122 16.98 -15.22 11.51
CA ILE A 122 18.36 -15.52 11.10
C ILE A 122 19.31 -15.53 12.31
N ARG A 123 19.19 -14.56 13.23
CA ARG A 123 20.04 -14.49 14.42
C ARG A 123 19.86 -15.63 15.43
N ARG A 124 18.78 -16.41 15.31
CA ARG A 124 18.46 -17.53 16.21
C ARG A 124 18.92 -18.89 15.68
N ARG A 125 19.39 -18.96 14.44
CA ARG A 125 20.00 -20.14 13.84
C ARG A 125 21.52 -20.05 13.94
#